data_AF-A0A8J3PHV7-F1
#
_entry.id   AF-A0A8J3PHV7-F1
#
_cell.length_a   1.000
_cell.length_b   1.000
_cell.length_c   1.000
_cell.angle_alpha   90.00
_cell.angle_beta   90.00
_cell.angle_gamma   90.00
#
_symmetry.space_group_name_H-M   'P 1'
#
loop_
_entity.id
_entity.type
_entity.pdbx_description
1 polymer ?
#
loop_
_entity_poly.entity_id
_entity_poly.type
_entity_poly.pdbx_seq_one_letter_code
_entity_poly.pdbx_strand_id
1 'polypeptide(L)'
;MANGFPDQNFRIINADTGHCLVSLHGGVTHGSQDAADRLTGEKGQIAYAHTNDRVLGVQKPAAEEHEIWYLSGRADPWGVPLNYLYNKVSDIRSNWVLQPGRRVAAKGDQLSGMGMGMGAGLVHPLLSQSGVSDRPANHPYRDITEPVNELMMFGSGRDGVCKWRSADGMIFPQDSPDRVVTLALRAADGRPEAVLATRGAAPNQTWNFPSAVTR
;
A
#
# COMPACT_ATOMS: atom_id res chain seq x y z
N MET A 1 12.15 12.35 -21.18
CA MET A 1 11.80 11.50 -20.01
C MET A 1 11.24 10.20 -20.55
N ALA A 2 11.66 9.05 -20.00
CA ALA A 2 11.05 7.78 -20.38
C ALA A 2 9.61 7.76 -19.85
N ASN A 3 8.63 7.54 -20.74
CA ASN A 3 7.24 7.39 -20.36
C ASN A 3 7.00 5.92 -20.01
N GLY A 4 6.76 5.62 -18.74
CA GLY A 4 6.49 4.26 -18.28
C GLY A 4 7.51 3.72 -17.30
N PHE A 5 7.27 2.49 -16.87
CA PHE A 5 8.24 1.73 -16.08
C PHE A 5 9.38 1.24 -16.98
N PRO A 6 10.60 1.12 -16.45
CA PRO A 6 11.70 0.45 -17.16
C PRO A 6 11.40 -1.04 -17.39
N ASP A 7 11.90 -1.59 -18.50
CA ASP A 7 11.78 -3.02 -18.83
C ASP A 7 12.68 -3.92 -17.96
N GLN A 8 13.73 -3.35 -17.36
CA GLN A 8 14.69 -4.02 -16.50
C GLN A 8 14.37 -3.84 -15.03
N ASN A 9 15.03 -4.57 -14.13
CA ASN A 9 14.94 -4.34 -12.69
C ASN A 9 15.28 -2.88 -12.32
N PHE A 10 14.45 -2.27 -11.48
CA PHE A 10 14.61 -0.88 -11.03
C PHE A 10 14.32 -0.73 -9.54
N ARG A 11 14.73 0.41 -8.97
CA ARG A 11 14.23 0.88 -7.67
C ARG A 11 13.14 1.92 -7.91
N ILE A 12 12.19 2.04 -6.98
CA ILE A 12 11.18 3.08 -7.00
C ILE A 12 11.55 4.11 -5.94
N ILE A 13 12.11 5.24 -6.35
CA ILE A 13 12.65 6.26 -5.42
C ILE A 13 11.86 7.55 -5.56
N ASN A 14 11.30 8.03 -4.46
CA ASN A 14 10.58 9.30 -4.42
C ASN A 14 11.54 10.44 -4.81
N ALA A 15 11.16 11.24 -5.80
CA ALA A 15 12.03 12.25 -6.38
C ALA A 15 12.32 13.41 -5.40
N ASP A 16 11.36 13.73 -4.54
CA ASP A 16 11.47 14.79 -3.54
C ASP A 16 12.37 14.39 -2.37
N THR A 17 12.09 13.24 -1.76
CA THR A 17 12.72 12.87 -0.50
C THR A 17 13.86 11.86 -0.63
N GLY A 18 14.01 11.21 -1.78
CA GLY A 18 14.99 10.15 -1.99
C GLY A 18 14.71 8.85 -1.24
N HIS A 19 13.52 8.67 -0.63
CA HIS A 19 13.13 7.40 -0.05
C HIS A 19 12.68 6.40 -1.13
N CYS A 20 12.94 5.11 -0.94
CA CYS A 20 12.51 4.05 -1.82
C CYS A 20 11.38 3.21 -1.25
N LEU A 21 10.55 2.65 -2.13
CA LEU A 21 9.59 1.60 -1.78
C LEU A 21 10.31 0.27 -1.56
N VAL A 22 9.94 -0.44 -0.50
CA VAL A 22 10.58 -1.69 -0.10
C VAL A 22 9.60 -2.78 0.32
N SER A 23 9.97 -4.03 0.08
CA SER A 23 9.26 -5.23 0.53
C SER A 23 9.84 -5.80 1.82
N LEU A 24 9.38 -5.31 2.96
CA LEU A 24 9.90 -5.73 4.26
C LEU A 24 9.31 -7.08 4.69
N HIS A 25 10.07 -7.81 5.51
CA HIS A 25 9.60 -9.05 6.11
C HIS A 25 8.50 -8.74 7.15
N GLY A 26 7.33 -9.37 7.05
CA GLY A 26 6.22 -9.18 8.00
C GLY A 26 6.43 -9.86 9.37
N GLY A 27 7.67 -10.24 9.70
CA GLY A 27 7.99 -11.09 10.85
C GLY A 27 7.65 -12.58 10.69
N VAL A 28 7.78 -13.32 11.78
CA VAL A 28 7.50 -14.76 11.88
C VAL A 28 6.52 -14.98 13.02
N THR A 29 5.42 -15.68 12.75
CA THR A 29 4.46 -16.11 13.77
C THR A 29 4.78 -17.54 14.19
N HIS A 30 4.81 -17.80 15.50
CA HIS A 30 5.01 -19.15 16.05
C HIS A 30 3.67 -19.69 16.55
N GLY A 31 3.41 -20.96 16.28
CA GLY A 31 2.20 -21.65 16.68
C GLY A 31 2.49 -23.09 17.09
N SER A 32 1.45 -23.76 17.58
CA SER A 32 1.48 -25.18 17.91
C SER A 32 0.22 -25.82 17.35
N GLN A 33 0.37 -27.00 16.74
CA GLN A 33 -0.74 -27.79 16.22
C GLN A 33 -0.78 -29.13 16.94
N ASP A 34 -1.97 -29.53 17.39
CA ASP A 34 -2.19 -30.88 17.88
C ASP A 34 -1.91 -31.87 16.75
N ALA A 35 -1.01 -32.81 17.02
CA ALA A 35 -0.67 -33.90 16.12
C ALA A 35 -0.91 -35.22 16.83
N ALA A 36 -1.43 -36.20 16.10
CA ALA A 36 -1.53 -37.56 16.60
C ALA A 36 -0.57 -38.44 15.79
N ASP A 37 0.22 -39.25 16.47
CA ASP A 37 0.97 -40.31 15.80
C ASP A 37 -0.03 -41.27 15.13
N ARG A 38 0.16 -41.49 13.83
CA ARG A 38 -0.79 -42.24 13.01
C ARG A 38 -0.83 -43.74 13.35
N LEU A 39 0.22 -44.27 13.98
CA LEU A 39 0.38 -45.69 14.32
C LEU A 39 0.01 -45.96 15.79
N THR A 40 0.33 -45.07 16.71
CA THR A 40 0.11 -45.26 18.15
C THR A 40 -1.09 -44.50 18.70
N GLY A 41 -1.61 -43.51 17.96
CA GLY A 41 -2.72 -42.66 18.40
C GLY A 41 -2.34 -41.67 19.51
N GLU A 42 -1.06 -41.61 19.88
CA GLU A 42 -0.54 -40.72 20.91
C GLU A 42 -0.66 -39.27 20.43
N LYS A 43 -1.27 -38.41 21.26
CA LYS A 43 -1.46 -37.00 20.96
C LYS A 43 -0.27 -36.21 21.50
N GLY A 44 0.40 -35.50 20.60
CA GLY A 44 1.43 -34.53 20.92
C GLY A 44 1.12 -33.17 20.32
N GLN A 45 2.02 -32.23 20.55
CA GLN A 45 1.97 -30.91 19.93
C GLN A 45 3.22 -30.71 19.07
N ILE A 46 3.01 -30.31 17.81
CA ILE A 46 4.08 -29.93 16.90
C ILE A 46 4.12 -28.42 16.87
N ALA A 47 5.20 -27.85 17.40
CA ALA A 47 5.50 -26.45 17.23
C ALA A 47 5.83 -26.17 15.75
N TYR A 48 5.29 -25.10 15.21
CA TYR A 48 5.58 -24.63 13.87
C TYR A 48 5.83 -23.13 13.85
N ALA A 49 6.55 -22.66 12.83
CA ALA A 49 6.75 -21.26 12.54
C ALA A 49 6.20 -20.96 11.14
N HIS A 50 5.53 -19.81 10.99
CA HIS A 50 5.04 -19.30 9.72
C HIS A 50 5.65 -17.93 9.44
N THR A 51 6.36 -17.84 8.32
CA THR A 51 6.77 -16.57 7.73
C THR A 51 5.51 -15.80 7.32
N ASN A 52 5.33 -14.60 7.86
CA ASN A 52 4.19 -13.75 7.53
C ASN A 52 4.37 -13.13 6.14
N ASP A 53 3.25 -12.69 5.55
CA ASP A 53 3.23 -11.93 4.30
C ASP A 53 4.18 -10.72 4.37
N ARG A 54 4.75 -10.35 3.22
CA ARG A 54 5.58 -9.14 3.12
C ARG A 54 4.75 -7.89 3.41
N VAL A 55 5.39 -6.88 3.99
CA VAL A 55 4.77 -5.58 4.29
C VAL A 55 5.44 -4.50 3.45
N LEU A 56 4.64 -3.61 2.87
CA LEU A 56 5.17 -2.45 2.15
C LEU A 56 5.82 -1.50 3.16
N GLY A 57 7.04 -1.09 2.87
CA GLY A 57 7.75 -0.08 3.65
C GLY A 57 8.29 1.04 2.76
N VAL A 58 8.80 2.06 3.45
CA VAL A 58 9.54 3.16 2.85
C VAL A 58 10.82 3.38 3.67
N GLN A 59 11.97 3.44 3.01
CA GLN A 59 13.26 3.68 3.66
C GLN A 59 14.23 4.43 2.75
N LYS A 60 15.42 4.78 3.24
CA LYS A 60 16.51 5.25 2.36
C LYS A 60 17.12 4.05 1.62
N PRO A 61 17.51 4.20 0.33
CA PRO A 61 18.12 3.12 -0.43
C PRO A 61 19.39 2.58 0.26
N ALA A 62 19.42 1.27 0.44
CA ALA A 62 20.52 0.50 1.02
C ALA A 62 21.14 -0.50 0.03
N ALA A 63 20.63 -0.53 -1.22
CA ALA A 63 21.06 -1.44 -2.28
C ALA A 63 20.73 -2.92 -2.02
N GLU A 64 19.67 -3.16 -1.25
CA GLU A 64 19.18 -4.51 -0.90
C GLU A 64 18.19 -5.05 -1.94
N GLU A 65 18.01 -6.38 -1.97
CA GLU A 65 17.10 -7.01 -2.94
C GLU A 65 15.63 -6.62 -2.75
N HIS A 66 15.21 -6.39 -1.50
CA HIS A 66 13.83 -5.98 -1.20
C HIS A 66 13.47 -4.58 -1.70
N GLU A 67 14.44 -3.83 -2.22
CA GLU A 67 14.24 -2.51 -2.87
C GLU A 67 14.04 -2.62 -4.38
N ILE A 68 14.22 -3.82 -4.94
CA ILE A 68 14.23 -4.06 -6.37
C ILE A 68 12.83 -4.48 -6.83
N TRP A 69 12.36 -3.81 -7.87
CA TRP A 69 11.06 -4.01 -8.49
C TRP A 69 11.22 -4.29 -9.98
N TYR A 70 10.21 -4.94 -10.55
CA TYR A 70 10.08 -5.12 -11.99
C TYR A 70 8.60 -5.12 -12.39
N LEU A 71 8.31 -4.60 -13.57
CA LEU A 71 6.99 -4.74 -14.16
C LEU A 71 6.95 -6.04 -14.97
N SER A 72 5.96 -6.90 -14.71
CA SER A 72 5.83 -8.11 -15.51
C SER A 72 5.29 -7.79 -16.90
N GLY A 73 6.11 -8.09 -17.91
CA GLY A 73 5.69 -8.13 -19.32
C GLY A 73 4.93 -9.40 -19.70
N ARG A 74 4.67 -10.32 -18.76
CA ARG A 74 3.89 -11.53 -19.03
C ARG A 74 2.48 -11.14 -19.46
N ALA A 75 1.99 -11.77 -20.52
CA ALA A 75 0.60 -11.66 -20.92
C ALA A 75 -0.26 -12.73 -20.24
N ASP A 76 -1.54 -12.42 -20.05
CA ASP A 76 -2.56 -13.40 -19.73
C ASP A 76 -2.82 -14.37 -20.92
N PRO A 77 -3.66 -15.40 -20.78
CA PRO A 77 -3.96 -16.34 -21.88
C PRO A 77 -4.51 -15.70 -23.16
N TRP A 78 -4.98 -14.45 -23.10
CA TRP A 78 -5.51 -13.70 -24.24
C TRP A 78 -4.49 -12.71 -24.83
N GLY A 79 -3.24 -12.74 -24.37
CA GLY A 79 -2.19 -11.87 -24.89
C GLY A 79 -2.16 -10.48 -24.27
N VAL A 80 -2.98 -10.19 -23.25
CA VAL A 80 -3.01 -8.88 -22.60
C VAL A 80 -1.91 -8.82 -21.54
N PRO A 81 -1.00 -7.83 -21.58
CA PRO A 81 0.00 -7.64 -20.53
C PRO A 81 -0.64 -7.55 -19.16
N LEU A 82 -0.09 -8.30 -18.20
CA LEU A 82 -0.56 -8.27 -16.82
C LEU A 82 -0.24 -6.92 -16.15
N ASN A 83 0.90 -6.31 -16.47
CA ASN A 83 1.34 -5.03 -15.88
C ASN A 83 1.33 -5.03 -14.35
N TYR A 84 1.62 -6.17 -13.74
CA TYR A 84 1.75 -6.28 -12.29
C TYR A 84 3.13 -5.77 -11.88
N LEU A 85 3.16 -4.96 -10.82
CA LEU A 85 4.38 -4.41 -10.28
C LEU A 85 4.91 -5.31 -9.16
N TYR A 86 5.89 -6.13 -9.50
CA TYR A 86 6.47 -7.15 -8.63
C TYR A 86 7.66 -6.61 -7.86
N ASN A 87 7.82 -7.08 -6.63
CA ASN A 87 9.11 -7.02 -5.94
C ASN A 87 9.95 -8.24 -6.35
N LYS A 88 11.27 -8.05 -6.47
CA LYS A 88 12.22 -9.12 -6.84
C LYS A 88 12.25 -10.22 -5.78
N VAL A 89 12.11 -9.85 -4.51
CA VAL A 89 12.10 -10.84 -3.45
C VAL A 89 10.80 -11.63 -3.53
N SER A 90 10.93 -12.94 -3.66
CA SER A 90 9.85 -13.92 -3.61
C SER A 90 10.07 -14.87 -2.45
N ASP A 91 9.04 -15.63 -2.10
CA ASP A 91 9.22 -16.83 -1.29
C ASP A 91 8.77 -18.07 -2.09
N ILE A 92 8.92 -19.25 -1.49
CA ILE A 92 8.52 -20.52 -2.12
C ILE A 92 7.01 -20.61 -2.45
N ARG A 93 6.18 -19.70 -1.92
CA ARG A 93 4.71 -19.71 -2.08
C ARG A 93 4.23 -18.66 -3.06
N SER A 94 4.93 -17.53 -3.20
CA SER A 94 4.43 -16.39 -3.98
C SER A 94 5.53 -15.39 -4.37
N ASN A 95 5.32 -14.80 -5.54
CA ASN A 95 5.91 -13.51 -5.88
C ASN A 95 5.04 -12.41 -5.28
N TRP A 96 5.65 -11.33 -4.78
CA TRP A 96 4.93 -10.25 -4.11
C TRP A 96 4.68 -9.07 -5.05
N VAL A 97 3.44 -8.58 -5.08
CA VAL A 97 2.99 -7.47 -5.95
C VAL A 97 2.49 -6.28 -5.14
N LEU A 98 2.71 -5.06 -5.65
CA LEU A 98 2.16 -3.84 -5.09
C LEU A 98 0.65 -3.76 -5.34
N GLN A 99 -0.12 -3.36 -4.33
CA GLN A 99 -1.57 -3.33 -4.37
C GLN A 99 -2.15 -2.12 -3.64
N PRO A 100 -3.23 -1.51 -4.15
CA PRO A 100 -4.10 -0.69 -3.34
C PRO A 100 -4.73 -1.53 -2.22
N GLY A 101 -4.56 -1.07 -0.99
CA GLY A 101 -5.28 -1.55 0.17
C GLY A 101 -6.67 -0.90 0.29
N ARG A 102 -7.38 -1.26 1.36
CA ARG A 102 -8.67 -0.64 1.67
C ARG A 102 -8.48 0.86 1.96
N ARG A 103 -9.57 1.61 1.79
CA ARG A 103 -9.60 3.05 2.09
C ARG A 103 -9.29 3.25 3.57
N VAL A 104 -8.32 4.12 3.87
CA VAL A 104 -8.11 4.57 5.24
C VAL A 104 -9.14 5.66 5.50
N ALA A 105 -10.19 5.34 6.25
CA ALA A 105 -11.04 6.38 6.80
C ALA A 105 -10.23 7.12 7.87
N ALA A 106 -10.41 8.45 7.96
CA ALA A 106 -9.89 9.21 9.10
C ALA A 106 -10.39 8.53 10.38
N LYS A 107 -9.49 8.33 11.35
CA LYS A 107 -9.74 7.56 12.57
C LYS A 107 -10.77 8.32 13.43
N GLY A 108 -12.05 8.13 13.09
CA GLY A 108 -13.21 8.87 13.57
C GLY A 108 -14.54 8.36 12.98
N ASP A 109 -14.51 7.74 11.79
CA ASP A 109 -15.74 7.25 11.10
C ASP A 109 -16.26 5.88 11.57
N GLN A 110 -15.73 5.29 12.64
CA GLN A 110 -16.13 3.95 13.11
C GLN A 110 -17.12 3.90 14.28
N LEU A 111 -17.74 5.03 14.66
CA LEU A 111 -18.77 5.06 15.71
C LEU A 111 -19.96 5.95 15.31
N SER A 112 -20.68 5.58 14.26
CA SER A 112 -22.03 6.11 13.99
C SER A 112 -22.80 5.13 13.11
N GLY A 113 -23.16 3.99 13.70
CA GLY A 113 -23.89 2.94 12.98
C GLY A 113 -24.70 2.00 13.85
N MET A 114 -25.02 2.38 15.10
CA MET A 114 -26.04 1.71 15.92
C MET A 114 -26.67 2.73 16.87
N GLY A 115 -27.90 3.16 16.55
CA GLY A 115 -28.66 4.09 17.38
C GLY A 115 -29.92 4.58 16.66
N MET A 116 -30.99 3.79 16.77
CA MET A 116 -32.35 4.15 16.36
C MET A 116 -32.87 5.38 17.12
N GLY A 117 -33.79 6.14 16.50
CA GLY A 117 -34.92 6.72 17.24
C GLY A 117 -35.22 8.21 17.05
N MET A 118 -36.17 8.49 16.14
CA MET A 118 -37.22 9.52 16.12
C MET A 118 -37.12 10.81 16.97
N GLY A 119 -37.46 11.94 16.35
CA GLY A 119 -38.00 13.11 17.05
C GLY A 119 -38.08 14.37 16.20
N ALA A 120 -39.29 14.80 15.84
CA ALA A 120 -39.61 15.95 15.01
C ALA A 120 -39.47 17.30 15.73
N GLY A 121 -39.27 18.38 14.95
CA GLY A 121 -39.91 19.68 15.22
C GLY A 121 -39.03 20.93 15.26
N LEU A 122 -39.43 21.89 14.41
CA LEU A 122 -39.35 23.35 14.53
C LEU A 122 -38.15 24.12 13.94
N VAL A 123 -38.53 25.28 13.39
CA VAL A 123 -37.86 26.18 12.44
C VAL A 123 -37.44 27.50 13.10
N HIS A 124 -36.48 28.18 12.44
CA HIS A 124 -36.22 29.64 12.36
C HIS A 124 -35.10 30.30 13.24
N PRO A 125 -34.51 31.46 12.83
CA PRO A 125 -33.14 31.49 12.25
C PRO A 125 -32.16 32.55 12.83
N LEU A 126 -30.94 32.59 12.25
CA LEU A 126 -29.95 33.69 12.18
C LEU A 126 -29.30 34.21 13.48
N LEU A 127 -27.99 33.97 13.63
CA LEU A 127 -27.00 35.01 13.94
C LEU A 127 -25.57 34.53 13.70
N SER A 128 -24.78 35.44 13.12
CA SER A 128 -23.37 35.30 12.75
C SER A 128 -22.47 34.99 13.95
N GLN A 129 -21.53 34.06 13.78
CA GLN A 129 -20.24 34.13 14.47
C GLN A 129 -19.11 33.68 13.53
N SER A 130 -18.21 34.63 13.29
CA SER A 130 -16.75 34.51 13.25
C SER A 130 -16.13 33.22 12.71
N GLY A 131 -15.37 33.37 11.63
CA GLY A 131 -14.44 32.38 11.13
C GLY A 131 -13.48 31.90 12.22
N VAL A 132 -13.65 30.64 12.60
CA VAL A 132 -12.69 29.83 13.32
C VAL A 132 -12.64 28.50 12.60
N SER A 133 -11.58 28.33 11.79
CA SER A 133 -10.92 27.07 11.46
C SER A 133 -11.75 25.78 11.58
N ASP A 134 -12.59 25.48 10.59
CA ASP A 134 -13.01 24.09 10.31
C ASP A 134 -11.87 23.34 9.62
N ARG A 135 -10.80 23.04 10.38
CA ARG A 135 -9.87 21.98 9.98
C ARG A 135 -10.60 20.66 10.16
N PRO A 136 -10.75 19.82 9.12
CA PRO A 136 -11.32 18.50 9.32
C PRO A 136 -10.44 17.69 10.29
N ALA A 137 -11.11 16.89 11.11
CA ALA A 137 -10.56 16.02 12.14
C ALA A 137 -9.31 15.25 11.65
N ASN A 138 -8.24 15.32 12.45
CA ASN A 138 -6.98 14.56 12.38
C ASN A 138 -6.89 13.53 11.22
N HIS A 139 -6.53 13.99 10.03
CA HIS A 139 -6.15 13.09 8.95
C HIS A 139 -4.92 12.26 9.38
N PRO A 140 -4.85 10.95 9.08
CA PRO A 140 -3.73 10.10 9.52
C PRO A 140 -2.37 10.56 8.96
N TYR A 141 -2.37 11.40 7.93
CA TYR A 141 -1.19 11.91 7.26
C TYR A 141 -1.13 13.43 7.31
N ARG A 142 0.08 13.96 7.49
CA ARG A 142 0.38 15.39 7.39
C ARG A 142 0.17 15.85 5.96
N ASP A 143 -0.39 17.05 5.81
CA ASP A 143 -0.51 17.76 4.53
C ASP A 143 -1.31 17.01 3.44
N ILE A 144 -2.05 15.96 3.82
CA ILE A 144 -3.04 15.29 2.99
C ILE A 144 -4.38 15.49 3.67
N THR A 145 -5.32 16.12 2.97
CA THR A 145 -6.66 16.45 3.51
C THR A 145 -7.76 15.54 2.98
N GLU A 146 -7.52 14.89 1.84
CA GLU A 146 -8.45 13.96 1.21
C GLU A 146 -8.18 12.51 1.61
N PRO A 147 -9.23 11.66 1.69
CA PRO A 147 -9.08 10.24 1.98
C PRO A 147 -8.16 9.54 0.98
N VAL A 148 -7.31 8.66 1.51
CA VAL A 148 -6.35 7.85 0.75
C VAL A 148 -6.70 6.37 0.81
N ASN A 149 -6.12 5.60 -0.11
CA ASN A 149 -6.02 4.15 0.05
C ASN A 149 -4.62 3.81 0.57
N GLU A 150 -4.56 2.83 1.48
CA GLU A 150 -3.29 2.21 1.82
C GLU A 150 -2.63 1.61 0.58
N LEU A 151 -1.32 1.45 0.62
CA LEU A 151 -0.62 0.57 -0.31
C LEU A 151 -0.06 -0.61 0.47
N MET A 152 -0.18 -1.80 -0.11
CA MET A 152 0.19 -3.04 0.54
C MET A 152 0.83 -4.01 -0.45
N MET A 153 1.28 -5.15 0.07
CA MET A 153 1.83 -6.23 -0.73
C MET A 153 0.93 -7.45 -0.65
N PHE A 154 0.65 -8.08 -1.80
CA PHE A 154 -0.02 -9.38 -1.88
C PHE A 154 0.82 -10.40 -2.63
N GLY A 155 0.59 -11.68 -2.32
CA GLY A 155 1.03 -12.77 -3.19
C GLY A 155 0.30 -12.71 -4.53
N SER A 156 1.03 -12.84 -5.63
CA SER A 156 0.49 -12.64 -6.99
C SER A 156 -0.49 -13.71 -7.47
N GLY A 157 -0.68 -14.79 -6.70
CA GLY A 157 -1.64 -15.85 -7.00
C GLY A 157 -3.09 -15.53 -6.61
N ARG A 158 -3.35 -14.34 -6.05
CA ARG A 158 -4.70 -13.90 -5.69
C ARG A 158 -5.44 -13.33 -6.92
N ASP A 159 -6.75 -13.49 -6.95
CA ASP A 159 -7.60 -12.83 -7.95
C ASP A 159 -7.63 -11.31 -7.72
N GLY A 160 -7.80 -10.55 -8.82
CA GLY A 160 -7.96 -9.09 -8.75
C GLY A 160 -6.67 -8.31 -8.50
N VAL A 161 -5.51 -8.85 -8.88
CA VAL A 161 -4.23 -8.13 -8.77
C VAL A 161 -4.26 -6.84 -9.60
N CYS A 162 -3.91 -5.72 -8.96
CA CYS A 162 -3.86 -4.41 -9.61
C CYS A 162 -2.83 -4.35 -10.74
N LYS A 163 -3.27 -3.81 -11.89
CA LYS A 163 -2.41 -3.46 -13.02
C LYS A 163 -1.92 -2.03 -12.84
N TRP A 164 -0.64 -1.78 -13.02
CA TRP A 164 -0.01 -0.48 -12.78
C TRP A 164 0.46 0.18 -14.06
N ARG A 165 0.45 1.51 -14.07
CA ARG A 165 1.05 2.34 -15.11
C ARG A 165 1.93 3.42 -14.48
N SER A 166 2.85 3.92 -15.29
CA SER A 166 3.68 5.07 -14.93
C SER A 166 3.68 6.08 -16.08
N ALA A 167 3.56 7.35 -15.75
CA ALA A 167 3.67 8.47 -16.68
C ALA A 167 4.04 9.74 -15.90
N ASP A 168 4.89 10.59 -16.48
CA ASP A 168 5.32 11.86 -15.86
C ASP A 168 5.92 11.69 -14.46
N GLY A 169 6.61 10.57 -14.23
CA GLY A 169 7.17 10.19 -12.92
C GLY A 169 6.13 9.78 -11.88
N MET A 170 4.84 9.72 -12.20
CA MET A 170 3.78 9.24 -11.30
C MET A 170 3.48 7.78 -11.54
N ILE A 171 3.09 7.06 -10.49
CA ILE A 171 2.67 5.67 -10.54
C ILE A 171 1.19 5.60 -10.17
N PHE A 172 0.37 4.92 -10.97
CA PHE A 172 -1.08 4.84 -10.76
C PHE A 172 -1.67 3.50 -11.22
N PRO A 173 -2.78 3.04 -10.61
CA PRO A 173 -3.55 1.93 -11.13
C PRO A 173 -4.02 2.21 -12.56
N GLN A 174 -3.93 1.22 -13.44
CA GLN A 174 -4.34 1.33 -14.84
C GLN A 174 -5.78 1.83 -14.99
N ASP A 175 -6.68 1.39 -14.09
CA ASP A 175 -8.11 1.70 -14.13
C ASP A 175 -8.48 2.92 -13.25
N SER A 176 -7.50 3.60 -12.62
CA SER A 176 -7.74 4.78 -11.77
C SER A 176 -6.58 5.77 -11.86
N PRO A 177 -6.40 6.46 -13.02
CA PRO A 177 -5.26 7.34 -13.28
C PRO A 177 -5.30 8.68 -12.51
N ASP A 178 -6.42 8.97 -11.85
CA ASP A 178 -6.64 10.10 -10.94
C ASP A 178 -6.10 9.84 -9.53
N ARG A 179 -5.62 8.61 -9.27
CA ARG A 179 -5.07 8.17 -7.99
C ARG A 179 -3.61 7.76 -8.18
N VAL A 180 -2.69 8.43 -7.50
CA VAL A 180 -1.24 8.21 -7.65
C VAL A 180 -0.57 7.82 -6.35
N VAL A 181 0.48 7.01 -6.48
CA VAL A 181 1.36 6.66 -5.36
C VAL A 181 2.01 7.94 -4.85
N THR A 182 1.81 8.22 -3.57
CA THR A 182 2.21 9.43 -2.89
C THR A 182 2.97 9.06 -1.63
N LEU A 183 4.11 9.71 -1.40
CA LEU A 183 4.81 9.61 -0.14
C LEU A 183 4.16 10.53 0.90
N ALA A 184 3.61 9.97 1.95
CA ALA A 184 2.95 10.67 3.03
C ALA A 184 3.76 10.55 4.33
N LEU A 185 3.67 11.55 5.20
CA LEU A 185 4.20 11.47 6.55
C LEU A 185 3.05 11.23 7.51
N ARG A 186 3.14 10.18 8.32
CA ARG A 186 2.14 9.89 9.34
C ARG A 186 2.04 11.04 10.34
N ALA A 187 0.83 11.50 10.64
CA ALA A 187 0.61 12.63 11.54
C ALA A 187 1.19 12.38 12.94
N ALA A 188 1.00 11.16 13.46
CA ALA A 188 1.34 10.76 14.82
C ALA A 188 2.85 10.84 15.14
N ASP A 189 3.72 10.45 14.20
CA ASP A 189 5.16 10.31 14.47
C ASP A 189 6.07 10.75 13.32
N GLY A 190 5.50 11.24 12.21
CA GLY A 190 6.25 11.70 11.05
C GLY A 190 6.89 10.57 10.24
N ARG A 191 6.54 9.30 10.50
CA ARG A 191 7.08 8.17 9.74
C ARG A 191 6.63 8.25 8.27
N PRO A 192 7.52 8.07 7.29
CA PRO A 192 7.14 8.02 5.89
C PRO A 192 6.37 6.72 5.57
N GLU A 193 5.28 6.86 4.83
CA GLU A 193 4.46 5.77 4.31
C GLU A 193 4.07 6.07 2.86
N ALA A 194 3.94 5.03 2.04
CA ALA A 194 3.43 5.17 0.69
C ALA A 194 1.93 4.89 0.68
N VAL A 195 1.17 5.81 0.09
CA VAL A 195 -0.30 5.72 -0.01
C VAL A 195 -0.74 6.03 -1.44
N LEU A 196 -1.99 5.74 -1.75
CA LEU A 196 -2.61 6.16 -2.98
C LEU A 196 -3.52 7.36 -2.71
N ALA A 197 -3.15 8.52 -3.24
CA ALA A 197 -3.85 9.79 -3.03
C ALA A 197 -4.32 10.39 -4.35
N THR A 198 -5.16 11.42 -4.29
CA THR A 198 -5.57 12.17 -5.48
C THR A 198 -4.36 12.73 -6.21
N ARG A 199 -4.34 12.56 -7.53
CA ARG A 199 -3.31 13.11 -8.41
C ARG A 199 -3.32 14.63 -8.37
N GLY A 200 -2.15 15.21 -8.14
CA GLY A 200 -1.92 16.64 -8.11
C GLY A 200 -0.53 16.99 -8.64
N ALA A 201 0.00 18.12 -8.18
CA ALA A 201 1.33 18.62 -8.57
C ALA A 201 2.36 18.54 -7.42
N ALA A 202 2.02 17.86 -6.33
CA ALA A 202 2.88 17.80 -5.16
C ALA A 202 4.13 16.93 -5.45
N PRO A 203 5.34 17.38 -5.05
CA PRO A 203 6.60 16.72 -5.42
C PRO A 203 6.74 15.32 -4.79
N ASN A 204 6.06 15.08 -3.68
CA ASN A 204 5.98 13.76 -3.03
C ASN A 204 5.16 12.72 -3.84
N GLN A 205 4.57 13.09 -4.98
CA GLN A 205 3.88 12.18 -5.91
C GLN A 205 4.76 11.73 -7.08
N THR A 206 5.97 12.28 -7.20
CA THR A 206 6.89 11.98 -8.30
C THR A 206 7.96 10.98 -7.87
N TRP A 207 8.29 10.05 -8.77
CA TRP A 207 9.14 8.90 -8.53
C TRP A 207 10.12 8.71 -9.70
N ASN A 208 11.34 8.32 -9.34
CA ASN A 208 12.42 7.98 -10.25
C ASN A 208 12.63 6.47 -10.27
N PHE A 209 13.04 5.95 -11.43
CA PHE A 209 13.25 4.52 -11.66
C PHE A 209 14.70 4.20 -12.04
N PRO A 210 15.70 4.46 -11.17
CA PRO A 210 17.08 4.10 -11.50
C PRO A 210 17.21 2.59 -11.63
N SER A 211 17.97 2.16 -12.63
CA SER A 211 18.32 0.76 -12.86
C SER A 211 18.90 0.13 -11.60
N ALA A 212 18.38 -1.03 -11.24
CA ALA A 212 18.96 -1.86 -10.20
C ALA A 212 20.00 -2.78 -10.83
N VAL A 213 21.28 -2.41 -10.73
CA VAL A 213 22.37 -3.35 -11.02
C VAL A 213 22.44 -4.32 -9.85
N THR A 214 22.01 -5.57 -10.08
CA THR A 214 22.34 -6.65 -9.14
C THR A 214 23.84 -6.90 -9.21
N ARG A 215 24.52 -6.88 -8.06
CA ARG A 215 25.89 -7.41 -7.96
C ARG A 215 25.86 -8.92 -8.05
#